data_AF-A0A8T4PKX8-F1
#
_entry.id   AF-A0A8T4PKX8-F1
#
_cell.length_a   1.000
_cell.length_b   1.000
_cell.length_c   1.000
_cell.angle_alpha   90.00
_cell.angle_beta   90.00
_cell.angle_gamma   90.00
#
_symmetry.space_group_name_H-M   'P 1'
#
loop_
_entity.id
_entity.type
_entity.pdbx_description
1 polymer ?
#
loop_
_entity_poly.entity_id
_entity_poly.type
_entity_poly.pdbx_seq_one_letter_code
_entity_poly.pdbx_strand_id
1 'polypeptide(L)' 'MATKTISIMDDAYELLVRNKKKDESFTDVIRREFSKKGSILDLAGAWSDLSDNDIEEMENAIKKSREYTRRHVMERIK' A
#
# COMPACT_ATOMS: atom_id res chain seq x y z
N MET A 1 25.98 1.97 -10.76
CA MET A 1 24.86 1.97 -11.73
C MET A 1 25.11 3.06 -12.74
N ALA A 2 24.83 2.82 -14.02
CA ALA A 2 24.86 3.90 -15.02
C ALA A 2 23.73 4.90 -14.72
N THR A 3 24.04 6.19 -14.77
CA THR A 3 23.06 7.27 -14.64
C THR A 3 22.74 7.82 -16.03
N LYS A 4 21.51 8.30 -16.20
CA LYS A 4 21.08 9.05 -17.39
C LYS A 4 20.37 10.30 -16.91
N THR A 5 20.63 11.40 -17.59
CA THR A 5 19.93 12.67 -17.36
C THR A 5 18.70 12.72 -18.25
N ILE A 6 17.56 13.07 -17.67
CA ILE A 6 16.31 13.32 -18.40
C ILE A 6 15.83 14.73 -18.08
N SER A 7 15.32 15.44 -19.10
CA SER A 7 14.61 16.69 -18.92
C SER A 7 13.13 16.39 -18.81
N ILE A 8 12.46 16.96 -17.81
CA ILE A 8 11.03 16.84 -17.59
C ILE A 8 10.45 18.25 -17.39
N MET A 9 9.15 18.39 -17.63
CA MET A 9 8.44 19.63 -17.32
C MET A 9 8.35 19.86 -15.81
N ASP A 10 8.20 21.12 -15.42
CA ASP A 10 8.16 21.52 -14.00
C ASP A 10 7.00 20.86 -13.25
N ASP A 11 5.84 20.70 -13.89
CA ASP A 11 4.68 20.02 -13.31
C ASP A 11 4.97 18.55 -12.96
N ALA A 12 5.69 17.84 -13.84
CA ALA A 12 6.13 16.47 -13.61
C ALA A 12 7.17 16.40 -12.47
N TYR A 13 8.05 17.38 -12.35
CA TYR A 13 8.98 17.48 -11.24
C TYR A 13 8.25 17.66 -9.90
N GLU A 14 7.27 18.57 -9.85
CA GLU A 14 6.43 18.79 -8.67
C GLU A 14 5.65 17.54 -8.25
N LEU A 15 5.16 16.75 -9.22
CA LEU A 15 4.54 15.46 -8.94
C LEU A 15 5.50 14.48 -8.26
N LEU A 16 6.77 14.44 -8.69
CA LEU A 16 7.78 13.60 -8.05
C LEU A 16 8.08 14.07 -6.62
N VAL A 17 8.18 15.38 -6.39
CA VAL A 17 8.41 15.95 -5.05
C VAL A 17 7.28 15.57 -4.09
N ARG A 18 6.03 15.71 -4.53
CA ARG A 18 4.85 15.37 -3.71
C ARG A 18 4.74 13.88 -3.39
N ASN A 19 5.17 13.01 -4.30
CA ASN A 19 5.10 11.55 -4.14
C ASN A 19 6.32 10.94 -3.43
N LYS A 20 7.38 11.71 -3.23
CA LYS A 20 8.62 11.27 -2.60
C LYS A 20 8.41 11.05 -1.10
N LYS A 21 8.73 9.85 -0.61
CA LYS A 21 8.72 9.54 0.82
C LYS A 21 9.98 10.05 1.50
N LYS A 22 9.96 10.10 2.83
CA LYS A 22 11.15 10.41 3.63
C LYS A 22 12.28 9.44 3.29
N ASP A 23 13.47 9.98 3.04
CA ASP A 23 14.69 9.23 2.69
C ASP A 23 14.65 8.42 1.37
N GLU A 24 13.67 8.67 0.50
CA GLU A 24 13.54 8.03 -0.82
C GLU A 24 14.21 8.87 -1.93
N SER A 25 14.76 8.28 -3.00
CA SER A 25 15.25 9.04 -4.16
C SER A 25 14.19 9.17 -5.27
N PHE A 26 14.34 10.12 -6.19
CA PHE A 26 13.44 10.21 -7.36
C PHE A 26 13.50 8.97 -8.26
N THR A 27 14.65 8.31 -8.33
CA THR A 27 14.80 7.03 -9.01
C THR A 27 13.92 5.96 -8.38
N ASP A 28 13.83 5.94 -7.05
CA ASP A 28 13.01 4.96 -6.32
C ASP A 28 11.51 5.24 -6.50
N VAL A 29 11.11 6.51 -6.51
CA VAL A 29 9.74 6.90 -6.85
C VAL A 29 9.37 6.39 -8.25
N ILE A 30 10.20 6.66 -9.26
CA ILE A 30 9.95 6.19 -10.63
C ILE A 30 9.84 4.66 -10.66
N ARG A 31 10.76 3.95 -10.00
CA ARG A 31 10.68 2.48 -9.94
C ARG A 31 9.41 2.02 -9.26
N ARG A 32 9.03 2.60 -8.12
CA ARG A 32 7.83 2.18 -7.38
C ARG A 32 6.56 2.37 -8.20
N GLU A 33 6.43 3.49 -8.90
CA GLU A 33 5.22 3.81 -9.65
C GLU A 33 5.13 3.05 -10.98
N PHE A 34 6.26 2.87 -11.68
CA PHE A 34 6.29 2.28 -13.03
C PHE A 34 6.72 0.80 -13.07
N SER A 35 7.21 0.24 -11.97
CA SER A 35 7.43 -1.21 -11.91
C SER A 35 6.08 -1.91 -12.04
N LYS A 36 6.07 -3.03 -12.77
CA LYS A 36 4.90 -3.90 -12.82
C LYS A 36 4.51 -4.24 -11.38
N LYS A 37 3.31 -3.82 -10.99
CA LYS A 37 2.68 -4.34 -9.77
C LYS A 37 2.36 -5.81 -10.04
N GLY A 38 2.49 -6.65 -9.01
CA GLY A 38 2.07 -8.05 -9.10
C GLY A 38 0.61 -8.14 -9.55
N SER A 39 0.26 -9.24 -10.20
CA SER A 39 -1.13 -9.51 -10.55
C SER A 39 -1.91 -9.74 -9.26
N ILE A 40 -3.17 -9.28 -9.18
CA ILE A 40 -4.08 -9.68 -8.09
C ILE A 40 -4.22 -11.21 -8.07
N LEU A 41 -4.09 -11.85 -9.24
CA LEU A 41 -4.12 -13.30 -9.36
C LEU A 41 -2.96 -13.98 -8.64
N ASP A 42 -1.84 -13.29 -8.40
CA ASP A 42 -0.71 -13.84 -7.63
C ASP A 42 -1.07 -14.04 -6.14
N LEU A 43 -2.17 -13.45 -5.67
CA LEU A 43 -2.71 -13.65 -4.33
C LEU A 43 -3.72 -14.82 -4.26
N ALA A 44 -4.10 -15.41 -5.40
CA ALA A 44 -5.06 -16.52 -5.41
C ALA A 44 -4.44 -17.75 -4.73
N GLY A 45 -5.08 -18.24 -3.68
CA GLY A 45 -4.58 -19.37 -2.89
C GLY A 45 -3.46 -19.01 -1.92
N ALA A 46 -3.16 -17.72 -1.68
CA ALA A 46 -2.14 -17.29 -0.72
C ALA A 46 -2.39 -17.78 0.73
N TRP A 47 -3.59 -18.28 1.01
CA TRP A 47 -4.01 -18.83 2.31
C TRP A 47 -4.45 -20.30 2.21
N SER A 48 -4.03 -21.02 1.17
CA SER A 48 -4.44 -22.42 0.97
C SER A 48 -3.94 -23.38 2.04
N ASP A 49 -2.92 -22.98 2.79
CA ASP A 49 -2.28 -23.72 3.88
C ASP A 49 -2.90 -23.42 5.26
N LEU A 50 -3.82 -22.45 5.35
CA LEU A 50 -4.51 -22.13 6.59
C LEU A 50 -5.61 -23.14 6.90
N SER A 51 -5.75 -23.51 8.17
CA SER A 51 -6.88 -24.32 8.63
C SER A 51 -8.14 -23.47 8.76
N ASP A 52 -9.31 -24.14 8.78
CA ASP A 52 -10.59 -23.46 9.00
C ASP A 52 -10.62 -22.67 10.32
N ASN A 53 -9.93 -23.17 11.35
CA ASN A 53 -9.81 -22.48 12.63
C ASN A 53 -8.96 -21.18 12.51
N ASP A 54 -7.86 -21.21 11.75
CA ASP A 54 -7.04 -20.01 11.52
C ASP A 54 -7.84 -18.94 10.76
N ILE A 55 -8.68 -19.37 9.81
CA ILE A 55 -9.58 -18.49 9.06
C ILE A 55 -10.61 -17.87 10.01
N GLU A 56 -11.26 -18.68 10.86
CA GLU A 56 -12.26 -18.20 11.82
C GLU A 56 -11.68 -17.21 12.83
N GLU A 57 -10.49 -17.49 13.37
CA GLU A 57 -9.79 -16.58 14.27
C GLU A 57 -9.48 -15.24 13.59
N MET A 58 -9.01 -15.29 12.34
CA MET A 58 -8.71 -14.11 11.55
C MET A 58 -9.97 -13.28 11.26
N GLU A 59 -11.08 -13.91 10.88
CA GLU A 59 -12.36 -13.24 10.65
C GLU A 59 -12.86 -12.53 11.93
N ASN A 60 -12.77 -13.21 13.07
CA ASN A 60 -13.12 -12.65 14.37
C ASN A 60 -12.26 -11.45 14.74
N ALA A 61 -10.95 -11.52 14.49
CA ALA A 61 -10.03 -10.41 14.73
C ALA A 61 -10.36 -9.18 13.85
N ILE A 62 -10.63 -9.40 12.56
CA ILE A 62 -11.03 -8.36 11.61
C ILE A 62 -12.35 -7.70 12.06
N LYS A 63 -13.34 -8.51 12.47
CA LYS A 63 -14.63 -8.01 12.96
C LYS A 63 -14.47 -7.12 14.19
N LYS A 64 -13.72 -7.58 15.20
CA LYS A 64 -13.44 -6.80 16.42
C LYS A 64 -12.73 -5.48 16.11
N SER A 65 -11.75 -5.50 15.20
CA SER A 65 -11.04 -4.29 14.75
C SER A 65 -12.00 -3.28 14.11
N ARG A 66 -12.86 -3.73 13.18
CA ARG A 66 -13.85 -2.86 12.52
C ARG A 66 -14.85 -2.27 13.51
N GLU A 67 -15.33 -3.05 14.48
CA GLU A 67 -16.22 -2.57 15.53
C GLU A 67 -15.54 -1.53 16.43
N TYR A 68 -14.29 -1.77 16.82
CA TYR A 68 -13.48 -0.82 17.58
C TYR A 68 -13.33 0.51 16.84
N THR A 69 -12.91 0.48 15.57
CA THR A 69 -12.77 1.70 14.74
C THR A 69 -14.09 2.42 14.60
N ARG A 70 -15.19 1.71 14.31
CA ARG A 70 -16.52 2.30 14.18
C ARG A 70 -16.92 3.03 15.46
N ARG A 71 -16.73 2.40 16.63
CA ARG A 71 -17.05 3.02 17.92
C ARG A 71 -16.24 4.30 18.16
N HIS A 72 -14.93 4.26 17.92
CA HIS A 72 -14.05 5.41 18.12
C HIS A 72 -14.34 6.57 17.15
N VAL A 73 -14.68 6.26 15.90
CA VAL A 73 -15.10 7.30 14.94
C VAL A 73 -16.41 7.94 15.39
N MET A 74 -17.38 7.14 15.85
CA MET A 74 -18.68 7.65 16.33
C MET A 74 -18.54 8.49 17.61
N GLU A 75 -17.65 8.12 18.54
CA GLU A 75 -17.36 8.90 19.75
C GLU A 75 -16.71 10.26 19.44
N ARG A 76 -15.93 10.37 18.36
CA ARG A 76 -15.29 11.63 17.95
C ARG A 76 -16.20 12.60 17.19
N ILE A 77 -17.35 12.11 16.71
CA ILE A 77 -18.32 12.90 15.93
C ILE A 77 -19.41 13.50 16.84
N LYS A 78 -19.55 13.00 18.07
CA LYS A 78 -20.51 13.47 19.08
C LYS A 78 -19.90 14.59 19.93
#